data_AF-R6YUU9-F1
#
_entry.id   AF-R6YUU9-F1
#
_cell.length_a   1.000
_cell.length_b   1.000
_cell.length_c   1.000
_cell.angle_alpha   90.00
_cell.angle_beta   90.00
_cell.angle_gamma   90.00
#
_symmetry.space_group_name_H-M   'P 1'
#
loop_
_entity.id
_entity.type
_entity.pdbx_description
1 polymer ?
#
loop_
_entity_poly.entity_id
_entity_poly.type
_entity_poly.pdbx_seq_one_letter_code
_entity_poly.pdbx_strand_id
1 'polypeptide(L)'
;MVYNSLIEKIDGFFTELFSKLQETISWSSFWILVAGIVVGFVICSSIYSILLFKSINNQEEKIKANAFIASDELVQEIVENIKKSYVEDTEGLMVRERFEVLGSKLYLEINQIAALYYPTSKYPLYELTIEEMILFLHYLSNRIDEVFDHPILKPFKKISVSKIFEIIDTKKRIDENKIVKATKKAHVGKIKSFLIDAVKIINPIHWFKKLVVNSTISFATRKISLIIIDIVADESNKTYSKKIFDKEKSIREMEIEQILEELEKEEQDA
;
A
#
# COMPACT_ATOMS: atom_id res chain seq x y z
N MET A 1 -24.39 48.83 56.78
CA MET A 1 -24.72 47.69 57.68
C MET A 1 -25.01 46.39 56.91
N VAL A 2 -25.83 46.42 55.84
CA VAL A 2 -26.19 45.22 55.05
C VAL A 2 -25.01 44.54 54.33
N TYR A 3 -24.08 45.34 53.76
CA TYR A 3 -22.92 44.83 53.03
C TYR A 3 -21.95 44.01 53.89
N ASN A 4 -21.67 44.45 55.12
CA ASN A 4 -20.83 43.70 56.06
C ASN A 4 -21.49 42.37 56.47
N SER A 5 -22.82 42.33 56.62
CA SER A 5 -23.52 41.07 56.96
C SER A 5 -23.54 40.04 55.82
N LEU A 6 -23.48 40.50 54.56
CA LEU A 6 -23.36 39.62 53.39
C LEU A 6 -21.96 39.03 53.29
N ILE A 7 -20.93 39.86 53.52
CA ILE A 7 -19.54 39.40 53.54
C ILE A 7 -19.32 38.40 54.67
N GLU A 8 -19.80 38.66 55.89
CA GLU A 8 -19.68 37.72 57.01
C GLU A 8 -20.41 36.39 56.75
N LYS A 9 -21.57 36.42 56.07
CA LYS A 9 -22.29 35.19 55.69
C LYS A 9 -21.55 34.39 54.62
N ILE A 10 -20.94 35.07 53.64
CA ILE A 10 -20.15 34.41 52.59
C ILE A 10 -18.89 33.81 53.21
N ASP A 11 -18.20 34.56 54.07
CA ASP A 11 -16.99 34.11 54.77
C ASP A 11 -17.29 32.92 55.70
N GLY A 12 -18.39 32.99 56.46
CA GLY A 12 -18.87 31.87 57.28
C GLY A 12 -19.22 30.62 56.46
N PHE A 13 -19.87 30.80 55.30
CA PHE A 13 -20.20 29.71 54.38
C PHE A 13 -18.94 29.01 53.84
N PHE A 14 -17.96 29.77 53.35
CA PHE A 14 -16.72 29.17 52.86
C PHE A 14 -15.90 28.52 53.98
N THR A 15 -15.85 29.14 55.15
CA THR A 15 -15.14 28.59 56.33
C THR A 15 -15.74 27.25 56.76
N GLU A 16 -17.07 27.15 56.81
CA GLU A 16 -17.76 25.89 57.14
C GLU A 16 -17.63 24.83 56.03
N LEU A 17 -17.62 25.26 54.77
CA LEU A 17 -17.40 24.36 53.63
C LEU A 17 -15.99 23.76 53.66
N PHE A 18 -14.96 24.58 53.91
CA PHE A 18 -13.57 24.14 53.97
C PHE A 18 -13.26 23.32 55.23
N SER A 19 -13.87 23.62 56.39
CA SER A 19 -13.69 22.80 57.59
C SER A 19 -14.27 21.39 57.41
N LYS A 20 -15.47 21.28 56.83
CA LYS A 20 -16.08 19.98 56.49
C LYS A 20 -15.26 19.22 55.44
N LEU A 21 -14.72 19.91 54.43
CA LEU A 21 -13.81 19.32 53.45
C LEU A 21 -12.53 18.79 54.11
N GLN A 22 -11.95 19.57 55.02
CA GLN A 22 -10.73 19.21 55.74
C GLN A 22 -10.91 17.97 56.62
N GLU A 23 -12.09 17.79 57.24
CA GLU A 23 -12.41 16.60 58.02
C GLU A 23 -12.67 15.34 57.17
N THR A 24 -13.12 15.49 55.92
CA THR A 24 -13.42 14.36 55.01
C THR A 24 -12.29 13.99 54.05
N ILE A 25 -11.35 14.89 53.80
CA ILE A 25 -10.19 14.63 52.94
C ILE A 25 -9.10 13.93 53.77
N SER A 26 -9.15 12.60 53.76
CA SER A 26 -7.98 11.80 54.09
C SER A 26 -6.95 11.88 52.96
N TRP A 27 -5.66 11.62 53.26
CA TRP A 27 -4.62 11.54 52.24
C TRP A 27 -4.94 10.50 51.15
N SER A 28 -5.68 9.45 51.50
CA SER A 28 -6.18 8.46 50.53
C SER A 28 -7.26 9.05 49.61
N SER A 29 -8.20 9.82 50.16
CA SER A 29 -9.27 10.50 49.39
C SER A 29 -8.69 11.48 48.37
N PHE A 30 -7.59 12.17 48.72
CA PHE A 30 -6.89 13.07 47.81
C PHE A 30 -6.32 12.33 46.59
N TRP A 31 -5.62 11.20 46.79
CA TRP A 31 -5.09 10.40 45.70
C TRP A 31 -6.16 9.76 44.82
N ILE A 32 -7.30 9.37 45.40
CA ILE A 32 -8.47 8.88 44.65
C ILE A 32 -9.02 9.97 43.73
N LEU A 33 -9.13 11.21 44.22
CA LEU A 33 -9.58 12.36 43.43
C LEU A 33 -8.61 12.67 42.27
N VAL A 34 -7.31 12.69 42.54
CA VAL A 34 -6.28 12.90 41.50
C VAL A 34 -6.35 11.78 40.45
N ALA A 35 -6.48 10.52 40.87
CA ALA A 35 -6.66 9.40 39.94
C ALA A 35 -7.91 9.57 39.08
N GLY A 36 -9.03 10.00 39.68
CA GLY A 36 -10.27 10.31 38.97
C GLY A 36 -10.11 11.42 37.93
N ILE A 37 -9.37 12.48 38.25
CA ILE A 37 -9.06 13.56 37.30
C ILE A 37 -8.22 13.03 36.12
N VAL A 38 -7.19 12.23 36.40
CA VAL A 38 -6.34 11.65 35.36
C VAL A 38 -7.15 10.73 34.43
N VAL A 39 -7.98 9.85 35.00
CA VAL A 39 -8.86 8.97 34.23
C VAL A 39 -9.87 9.79 33.41
N GLY A 40 -10.49 10.80 34.02
CA GLY A 40 -11.39 11.72 33.32
C GLY A 40 -10.70 12.44 32.16
N PHE A 41 -9.46 12.88 32.34
CA PHE A 41 -8.67 13.52 31.29
C PHE A 41 -8.38 12.57 30.14
N VAL A 42 -8.03 11.30 30.43
CA VAL A 42 -7.79 10.27 29.41
C VAL A 42 -9.06 9.98 28.61
N ILE A 43 -10.21 9.85 29.29
CA ILE A 43 -11.50 9.60 28.62
C ILE A 43 -11.89 10.79 27.75
N CYS A 44 -11.87 12.01 28.28
CA CYS A 44 -12.18 13.23 27.54
C CYS A 44 -11.23 13.44 26.35
N SER A 45 -9.93 13.18 26.53
CA SER A 45 -8.95 13.25 25.44
C SER A 45 -9.26 12.23 24.34
N SER A 46 -9.67 11.01 24.71
CA SER A 46 -10.01 9.96 23.75
C SER A 46 -11.27 10.32 22.94
N ILE A 47 -12.31 10.81 23.61
CA ILE A 47 -13.54 11.29 22.95
C ILE A 47 -13.24 12.48 22.04
N TYR A 48 -12.44 13.44 22.50
CA TYR A 48 -12.01 14.58 21.71
C TYR A 48 -11.24 14.13 20.46
N SER A 49 -10.30 13.19 20.58
CA SER A 49 -9.58 12.62 19.43
C SER A 49 -10.55 12.00 18.42
N ILE A 50 -11.52 11.20 18.85
CA ILE A 50 -12.52 10.58 17.96
C ILE A 50 -13.34 11.65 17.22
N LEU A 51 -13.81 12.68 17.93
CA LEU A 51 -14.55 13.78 17.32
C LEU A 51 -13.69 14.59 16.35
N LEU A 52 -12.41 14.78 16.67
CA LEU A 52 -11.45 15.48 15.83
C LEU A 52 -11.17 14.70 14.54
N PHE A 53 -10.99 13.37 14.63
CA PHE A 53 -10.89 12.50 13.45
C PHE A 53 -12.17 12.57 12.60
N LYS A 54 -13.36 12.54 13.20
CA LYS A 54 -14.64 12.67 12.48
C LYS A 54 -14.78 14.03 11.79
N SER A 55 -14.35 15.12 12.43
CA SER A 55 -14.38 16.47 11.86
C SER A 55 -13.44 16.62 10.66
N ILE A 56 -12.26 15.99 10.70
CA ILE A 56 -11.30 16.00 9.58
C ILE A 56 -11.91 15.23 8.39
N ASN A 57 -12.49 14.05 8.64
CA ASN A 57 -13.11 13.23 7.61
C ASN A 57 -14.24 13.98 6.85
N ASN A 58 -15.05 14.79 7.56
CA ASN A 58 -16.09 15.61 6.94
C ASN A 58 -15.54 16.77 6.07
N GLN A 59 -14.30 17.21 6.29
CA GLN A 59 -13.65 18.20 5.41
C GLN A 59 -13.11 17.54 4.14
N GLU A 60 -12.60 16.31 4.23
CA GLU A 60 -12.12 15.55 3.07
C GLU A 60 -13.25 15.27 2.04
N GLU A 61 -14.47 14.95 2.49
CA GLU A 61 -15.61 14.77 1.57
C GLU A 61 -15.93 16.04 0.76
N LYS A 62 -15.75 17.23 1.35
CA LYS A 62 -15.96 18.51 0.65
C LYS A 62 -14.84 18.82 -0.34
N ILE A 63 -13.63 18.33 -0.10
CA ILE A 63 -12.48 18.48 -1.01
C ILE A 63 -12.64 17.53 -2.20
N LYS A 64 -13.08 16.29 -1.97
CA LYS A 64 -13.39 15.30 -3.02
C LYS A 64 -14.40 15.84 -4.05
N ALA A 65 -15.41 16.59 -3.60
CA ALA A 65 -16.41 17.21 -4.49
C ALA A 65 -15.84 18.30 -5.43
N ASN A 66 -14.64 18.83 -5.15
CA ASN A 66 -14.00 19.90 -5.91
C ASN A 66 -12.71 19.47 -6.61
N ALA A 67 -12.38 18.17 -6.59
CA ALA A 67 -11.16 17.66 -7.21
C ALA A 67 -11.21 17.85 -8.73
N PHE A 68 -10.14 18.42 -9.28
CA PHE A 68 -9.96 18.57 -10.72
C PHE A 68 -9.95 17.20 -11.39
N ILE A 69 -10.87 16.98 -12.33
CA ILE A 69 -10.88 15.76 -13.14
C ILE A 69 -9.78 15.89 -14.18
N ALA A 70 -8.64 15.26 -13.90
CA ALA A 70 -7.56 15.15 -14.87
C ALA A 70 -8.07 14.49 -16.16
N SER A 71 -7.72 15.03 -17.32
CA SER A 71 -8.06 14.38 -18.59
C SER A 71 -7.23 13.10 -18.74
N ASP A 72 -7.85 12.03 -19.22
CA ASP A 72 -7.18 10.74 -19.46
C ASP A 72 -5.98 10.88 -20.41
N GLU A 73 -5.96 11.93 -21.26
CA GLU A 73 -4.85 12.29 -22.14
C GLU A 73 -3.57 12.67 -21.38
N LEU A 74 -3.68 13.44 -20.28
CA LEU A 74 -2.52 13.85 -19.49
C LEU A 74 -1.88 12.66 -18.75
N VAL A 75 -2.73 11.71 -18.32
CA VAL A 75 -2.26 10.47 -17.71
C VAL A 75 -1.51 9.64 -18.74
N GLN A 76 -2.03 9.51 -19.97
CA GLN A 76 -1.32 8.80 -21.04
C GLN A 76 0.02 9.46 -21.40
N GLU A 77 0.10 10.79 -21.40
CA GLU A 77 1.37 11.48 -21.63
C GLU A 77 2.41 11.15 -20.56
N ILE A 78 2.02 11.13 -19.28
CA ILE A 78 2.89 10.69 -18.17
C ILE A 78 3.38 9.26 -18.42
N VAL A 79 2.47 8.34 -18.73
CA VAL A 79 2.80 6.92 -18.94
C VAL A 79 3.80 6.74 -20.08
N GLU A 80 3.57 7.37 -21.23
CA GLU A 80 4.47 7.24 -22.37
C GLU A 80 5.85 7.85 -22.08
N ASN A 81 5.91 8.97 -21.35
CA ASN A 81 7.17 9.55 -20.90
C ASN A 81 7.93 8.63 -19.93
N ILE A 82 7.22 8.00 -18.98
CA ILE A 82 7.81 7.04 -18.02
C ILE A 82 8.31 5.79 -18.75
N LYS A 83 7.53 5.23 -19.69
CA LYS A 83 7.95 4.08 -20.50
C LYS A 83 9.18 4.40 -21.33
N LYS A 84 9.20 5.55 -22.01
CA LYS A 84 10.34 5.99 -22.82
C LYS A 84 11.59 6.12 -21.96
N SER A 85 11.48 6.84 -20.85
CA SER A 85 12.59 7.04 -19.92
C SER A 85 13.06 5.71 -19.30
N TYR A 86 12.15 4.79 -18.95
CA TYR A 86 12.53 3.46 -18.48
C TYR A 86 13.32 2.68 -19.53
N VAL A 87 12.91 2.73 -20.80
CA VAL A 87 13.62 2.06 -21.89
C VAL A 87 15.03 2.60 -22.06
N GLU A 88 15.19 3.92 -22.07
CA GLU A 88 16.46 4.62 -22.22
C GLU A 88 17.39 4.31 -21.03
N ASP A 89 16.89 4.47 -19.80
CA ASP A 89 17.65 4.27 -18.57
C ASP A 89 18.05 2.81 -18.35
N THR A 90 17.34 1.86 -18.97
CA THR A 90 17.63 0.43 -18.85
C THR A 90 18.38 -0.18 -20.02
N GLU A 91 18.80 0.62 -21.00
CA GLU A 91 19.60 0.12 -22.10
C GLU A 91 20.95 -0.41 -21.60
N GLY A 92 21.35 -1.60 -22.06
CA GLY A 92 22.58 -2.27 -21.60
C GLY A 92 22.56 -2.81 -20.16
N LEU A 93 21.58 -2.43 -19.32
CA LEU A 93 21.50 -2.88 -17.94
C LEU A 93 21.13 -4.37 -17.79
N MET A 94 21.66 -4.99 -16.73
CA MET A 94 21.29 -6.33 -16.30
C MET A 94 19.89 -6.36 -15.69
N VAL A 95 19.24 -7.52 -15.73
CA VAL A 95 17.85 -7.69 -15.25
C VAL A 95 17.64 -7.18 -13.83
N ARG A 96 18.60 -7.39 -12.92
CA ARG A 96 18.52 -6.88 -11.55
C ARG A 96 18.44 -5.36 -11.51
N GLU A 97 19.36 -4.68 -12.18
CA GLU A 97 19.43 -3.21 -12.24
C GLU A 97 18.16 -2.64 -12.90
N ARG A 98 17.58 -3.35 -13.89
CA ARG A 98 16.29 -3.01 -14.49
C ARG A 98 15.14 -3.00 -13.50
N PHE A 99 15.13 -3.90 -12.51
CA PHE A 99 14.10 -3.93 -11.47
C PHE A 99 14.25 -2.78 -10.47
N GLU A 100 15.48 -2.38 -10.15
CA GLU A 100 15.75 -1.22 -9.29
C GLU A 100 15.29 0.08 -9.98
N VAL A 101 15.57 0.24 -11.27
CA VAL A 101 15.06 1.37 -12.08
C VAL A 101 13.53 1.32 -12.18
N LEU A 102 12.93 0.14 -12.36
CA LEU A 102 11.47 0.02 -12.41
C LEU A 102 10.81 0.58 -11.15
N GLY A 103 11.30 0.24 -9.95
CA GLY A 103 10.73 0.72 -8.70
C GLY A 103 10.72 2.25 -8.58
N SER A 104 11.80 2.92 -9.00
CA SER A 104 11.86 4.39 -8.97
C SER A 104 10.94 5.04 -10.02
N LYS A 105 10.77 4.41 -11.19
CA LYS A 105 9.85 4.87 -12.23
C LYS A 105 8.39 4.75 -11.80
N LEU A 106 8.01 3.63 -11.17
CA LEU A 106 6.65 3.44 -10.64
C LEU A 106 6.35 4.48 -9.57
N TYR A 107 7.28 4.74 -8.64
CA TYR A 107 7.09 5.80 -7.64
C TYR A 107 6.86 7.17 -8.28
N LEU A 108 7.68 7.53 -9.28
CA LEU A 108 7.56 8.80 -9.99
C LEU A 108 6.22 8.91 -10.71
N GLU A 109 5.81 7.85 -11.41
CA GLU A 109 4.54 7.77 -12.13
C GLU A 109 3.34 8.00 -11.21
N ILE A 110 3.26 7.25 -10.10
CA ILE A 110 2.17 7.38 -9.12
C ILE A 110 2.11 8.82 -8.59
N ASN A 111 3.27 9.41 -8.25
CA ASN A 111 3.33 10.77 -7.73
C ASN A 111 2.90 11.81 -8.78
N GLN A 112 3.28 11.65 -10.05
CA GLN A 112 2.85 12.55 -11.12
C GLN A 112 1.35 12.45 -11.39
N ILE A 113 0.79 11.24 -11.40
CA ILE A 113 -0.66 11.03 -11.54
C ILE A 113 -1.40 11.62 -10.34
N ALA A 114 -0.93 11.39 -9.11
CA ALA A 114 -1.52 11.97 -7.90
C ALA A 114 -1.56 13.51 -7.95
N ALA A 115 -0.48 14.13 -8.45
CA ALA A 115 -0.39 15.59 -8.59
C ALA A 115 -1.39 16.17 -9.60
N LEU A 116 -1.87 15.39 -10.58
CA LEU A 116 -2.94 15.82 -11.48
C LEU A 116 -4.27 15.98 -10.74
N TYR A 117 -4.58 15.08 -9.80
CA TYR A 117 -5.82 15.08 -9.03
C TYR A 117 -5.75 16.02 -7.81
N TYR A 118 -4.56 16.21 -7.25
CA TYR A 118 -4.32 17.00 -6.04
C TYR A 118 -3.24 18.08 -6.26
N PRO A 119 -3.45 19.02 -7.22
CA PRO A 119 -2.42 19.99 -7.62
C PRO A 119 -2.04 21.01 -6.53
N THR A 120 -2.93 21.23 -5.56
CA THR A 120 -2.71 22.15 -4.44
C THR A 120 -2.10 21.46 -3.22
N SER A 121 -2.03 20.13 -3.20
CA SER A 121 -1.45 19.38 -2.09
C SER A 121 0.07 19.51 -2.10
N LYS A 122 0.65 19.70 -0.91
CA LYS A 122 2.11 19.63 -0.71
C LYS A 122 2.63 18.19 -0.85
N TYR A 123 1.78 17.20 -0.61
CA TYR A 123 2.14 15.79 -0.66
C TYR A 123 1.08 14.95 -1.39
N PRO A 124 0.91 15.12 -2.72
CA PRO A 124 -0.17 14.48 -3.49
C PRO A 124 -0.25 12.96 -3.33
N LEU A 125 0.91 12.29 -3.24
CA LEU A 125 0.99 10.84 -3.03
C LEU A 125 0.24 10.36 -1.78
N TYR A 126 0.19 11.17 -0.72
CA TYR A 126 -0.36 10.80 0.58
C TYR A 126 -1.80 11.31 0.81
N GLU A 127 -2.46 11.79 -0.25
CA GLU A 127 -3.88 12.19 -0.21
C GLU A 127 -4.84 10.98 -0.25
N LEU A 128 -4.31 9.76 -0.22
CA LEU A 128 -5.09 8.54 -0.06
C LEU A 128 -5.27 8.22 1.42
N THR A 129 -6.49 7.87 1.81
CA THR A 129 -6.74 7.27 3.12
C THR A 129 -6.12 5.87 3.20
N ILE A 130 -5.98 5.33 4.41
CA ILE A 130 -5.48 3.97 4.61
C ILE A 130 -6.36 2.93 3.88
N GLU A 131 -7.67 3.10 3.94
CA GLU A 131 -8.62 2.23 3.23
C GLU A 131 -8.38 2.29 1.71
N GLU A 132 -8.24 3.50 1.16
CA GLU A 132 -8.02 3.70 -0.27
C GLU A 132 -6.69 3.10 -0.73
N MET A 133 -5.64 3.19 0.10
CA MET A 133 -4.34 2.57 -0.15
C MET A 133 -4.42 1.04 -0.16
N ILE A 134 -5.17 0.44 0.78
CA ILE A 134 -5.35 -1.02 0.84
C ILE A 134 -6.05 -1.53 -0.42
N LEU A 135 -7.11 -0.85 -0.85
CA LEU A 135 -7.84 -1.16 -2.08
C LEU A 135 -6.96 -1.02 -3.32
N PHE A 136 -6.18 0.07 -3.43
CA PHE A 136 -5.20 0.24 -4.50
C PHE A 136 -4.23 -0.94 -4.56
N LEU A 137 -3.65 -1.34 -3.42
CA LEU A 137 -2.75 -2.50 -3.36
C LEU A 137 -3.46 -3.81 -3.72
N HIS A 138 -4.71 -3.99 -3.33
CA HIS A 138 -5.50 -5.17 -3.69
C HIS A 138 -5.74 -5.26 -5.20
N TYR A 139 -6.21 -4.18 -5.83
CA TYR A 139 -6.43 -4.12 -7.28
C TYR A 139 -5.12 -4.28 -8.06
N LEU A 140 -4.06 -3.62 -7.62
CA LEU A 140 -2.73 -3.77 -8.21
C LEU A 140 -2.24 -5.21 -8.13
N SER A 141 -2.39 -5.86 -6.96
CA SER A 141 -2.04 -7.27 -6.77
C SER A 141 -2.82 -8.18 -7.71
N ASN A 142 -4.13 -8.01 -7.82
CA ASN A 142 -4.97 -8.84 -8.70
C ASN A 142 -4.58 -8.70 -10.17
N ARG A 143 -4.34 -7.47 -10.64
CA ARG A 143 -3.94 -7.24 -12.04
C ARG A 143 -2.55 -7.77 -12.36
N ILE A 144 -1.62 -7.66 -11.42
CA ILE A 144 -0.31 -8.31 -11.57
C ILE A 144 -0.50 -9.84 -11.60
N ASP A 145 -1.38 -10.38 -10.77
CA ASP A 145 -1.68 -11.82 -10.74
C ASP A 145 -2.20 -12.33 -12.08
N GLU A 146 -3.12 -11.59 -12.72
CA GLU A 146 -3.66 -11.88 -14.05
C GLU A 146 -2.56 -11.94 -15.12
N VAL A 147 -1.57 -11.03 -15.07
CA VAL A 147 -0.42 -11.06 -15.99
C VAL A 147 0.37 -12.36 -15.82
N PHE A 148 0.63 -12.76 -14.58
CA PHE A 148 1.40 -13.97 -14.28
C PHE A 148 0.60 -15.26 -14.49
N ASP A 149 -0.72 -15.21 -14.56
CA ASP A 149 -1.55 -16.38 -14.89
C ASP A 149 -1.51 -16.77 -16.38
N HIS A 150 -0.95 -15.91 -17.24
CA HIS A 150 -0.71 -16.25 -18.64
C HIS A 150 0.17 -17.51 -18.78
N PRO A 151 -0.13 -18.46 -19.70
CA PRO A 151 0.56 -19.75 -19.80
C PRO A 151 2.09 -19.70 -19.85
N ILE A 152 2.64 -18.62 -20.43
CA ILE A 152 4.09 -18.39 -20.55
C ILE A 152 4.71 -17.96 -19.21
N LEU A 153 3.98 -17.20 -18.39
CA LEU A 153 4.47 -16.58 -17.15
C LEU A 153 4.07 -17.39 -15.89
N LYS A 154 3.05 -18.23 -15.99
CA LYS A 154 2.52 -19.08 -14.91
C LYS A 154 3.58 -19.93 -14.20
N PRO A 155 4.60 -20.49 -14.88
CA PRO A 155 5.67 -21.22 -14.20
C PRO A 155 6.51 -20.33 -13.27
N PHE A 156 6.63 -19.03 -13.55
CA PHE A 156 7.44 -18.09 -12.76
C PHE A 156 6.77 -17.70 -11.44
N LYS A 157 5.43 -17.74 -11.36
CA LYS A 157 4.64 -17.43 -10.15
C LYS A 157 5.01 -18.30 -8.95
N LYS A 158 5.52 -19.52 -9.19
CA LYS A 158 5.90 -20.49 -8.14
C LYS A 158 7.40 -20.49 -7.82
N ILE A 159 8.19 -19.62 -8.46
CA ILE A 159 9.63 -19.52 -8.26
C ILE A 159 9.90 -18.36 -7.30
N SER A 160 10.79 -18.56 -6.31
CA SER A 160 11.16 -17.46 -5.42
C SER A 160 11.96 -16.39 -6.16
N VAL A 161 11.76 -15.13 -5.78
CA VAL A 161 12.47 -13.98 -6.36
C VAL A 161 13.99 -14.14 -6.25
N SER A 162 14.48 -14.65 -5.11
CA SER A 162 15.90 -14.98 -4.92
C SER A 162 16.39 -15.99 -5.96
N LYS A 163 15.60 -17.03 -6.28
CA LYS A 163 15.96 -18.01 -7.29
C LYS A 163 16.03 -17.41 -8.69
N ILE A 164 15.16 -16.46 -9.00
CA ILE A 164 15.20 -15.72 -10.26
C ILE A 164 16.53 -14.94 -10.37
N PHE A 165 16.93 -14.22 -9.32
CA PHE A 165 18.20 -13.50 -9.29
C PHE A 165 19.41 -14.44 -9.37
N GLU A 166 19.43 -15.56 -8.64
CA GLU A 166 20.51 -16.56 -8.72
C GLU A 166 20.74 -17.06 -10.14
N ILE A 167 19.66 -17.33 -10.90
CA ILE A 167 19.81 -17.85 -12.26
C ILE A 167 20.28 -16.76 -13.23
N ILE A 168 19.81 -15.51 -13.05
CA ILE A 168 20.29 -14.35 -13.80
C ILE A 168 21.80 -14.17 -13.59
N ASP A 169 22.26 -14.21 -12.33
CA ASP A 169 23.68 -14.04 -11.98
C ASP A 169 24.54 -15.23 -12.47
N THR A 170 23.98 -16.44 -12.49
CA THR A 170 24.66 -17.63 -12.99
C THR A 170 24.91 -17.58 -14.50
N LYS A 171 24.02 -16.96 -15.29
CA LYS A 171 24.23 -16.75 -16.74
C LYS A 171 25.53 -15.98 -17.00
N LYS A 172 25.76 -14.90 -16.24
CA LYS A 172 26.95 -14.04 -16.35
C LYS A 172 28.25 -14.83 -16.17
N ARG A 173 28.33 -15.69 -15.14
CA ARG A 173 29.49 -16.56 -14.89
C ARG A 173 29.79 -17.55 -16.02
N ILE A 174 28.77 -17.93 -16.79
CA ILE A 174 28.91 -18.89 -17.91
C ILE A 174 29.34 -18.16 -19.19
N ASP A 175 28.80 -16.96 -19.44
CA ASP A 175 29.12 -16.17 -20.64
C ASP A 175 30.50 -15.47 -20.55
N GLU A 176 30.93 -15.08 -19.35
CA GLU A 176 32.22 -14.41 -19.10
C GLU A 176 33.41 -15.39 -18.97
N ASN A 177 33.17 -16.67 -18.64
CA ASN A 177 34.25 -17.64 -18.51
C ASN A 177 34.71 -18.17 -19.88
N LYS A 178 35.84 -17.64 -20.36
CA LYS A 178 36.63 -18.20 -21.49
C LYS A 178 36.85 -19.73 -21.40
N ILE A 179 36.79 -20.31 -20.20
CA ILE A 179 36.97 -21.74 -19.90
C ILE A 179 35.80 -22.62 -20.39
N VAL A 180 34.56 -22.11 -20.40
CA VAL A 180 33.37 -22.88 -20.88
C VAL A 180 33.37 -23.02 -22.41
N LYS A 181 33.89 -22.00 -23.12
CA LYS A 181 34.09 -22.07 -24.57
C LYS A 181 35.19 -23.07 -24.97
N ALA A 182 36.21 -23.25 -24.12
CA ALA A 182 37.27 -24.24 -24.34
C ALA A 182 36.84 -25.68 -24.02
N THR A 183 36.05 -25.89 -22.96
CA THR A 183 35.55 -27.22 -22.57
C THR A 183 34.47 -27.77 -23.50
N LYS A 184 33.64 -26.91 -24.14
CA LYS A 184 32.74 -27.35 -25.23
C LYS A 184 33.48 -27.88 -26.47
N LYS A 185 34.75 -27.49 -26.69
CA LYS A 185 35.58 -28.03 -27.79
C LYS A 185 36.26 -29.37 -27.43
N ALA A 186 36.29 -29.76 -26.16
CA ALA A 186 37.12 -30.88 -25.69
C ALA A 186 36.34 -32.09 -25.14
N HIS A 187 35.01 -32.06 -25.03
CA HIS A 187 34.27 -33.24 -24.56
C HIS A 187 32.98 -33.52 -25.35
N VAL A 188 33.17 -34.00 -26.59
CA VAL A 188 32.21 -34.88 -27.26
C VAL A 188 32.75 -36.31 -27.14
N GLY A 189 32.68 -36.85 -25.92
CA GLY A 189 33.11 -38.20 -25.61
C GLY A 189 32.05 -38.92 -24.78
N LYS A 190 31.06 -39.51 -25.47
CA LYS A 190 30.17 -40.59 -25.00
C LYS A 190 29.52 -40.41 -23.62
N ILE A 191 28.35 -39.75 -23.57
CA ILE A 191 27.38 -39.99 -22.49
C ILE A 191 26.01 -40.30 -23.11
N LYS A 192 25.47 -41.45 -22.70
CA LYS A 192 24.31 -42.16 -23.23
C LYS A 192 23.03 -41.32 -23.18
N SER A 193 22.38 -41.18 -24.33
CA SER A 193 21.22 -40.31 -24.59
C SER A 193 19.85 -40.86 -24.12
N PHE A 194 19.77 -42.01 -23.46
CA PHE A 194 18.47 -42.69 -23.26
C PHE A 194 17.84 -42.62 -21.86
N LEU A 195 18.54 -42.14 -20.82
CA LEU A 195 17.99 -42.07 -19.46
C LEU A 195 17.57 -40.66 -19.01
N ILE A 196 17.91 -39.61 -19.76
CA ILE A 196 17.71 -38.22 -19.30
C ILE A 196 16.36 -37.65 -19.79
N ASP A 197 15.71 -38.26 -20.79
CA ASP A 197 14.58 -37.62 -21.45
C ASP A 197 13.23 -37.82 -20.74
N ALA A 198 13.09 -38.83 -19.87
CA ALA A 198 11.86 -39.06 -19.10
C ALA A 198 11.74 -38.17 -17.83
N VAL A 199 12.87 -37.71 -17.26
CA VAL A 199 12.87 -36.86 -16.04
C VAL A 199 12.95 -35.36 -16.38
N LYS A 200 13.22 -35.03 -17.66
CA LYS A 200 13.47 -33.66 -18.13
C LYS A 200 12.23 -32.77 -18.30
N ILE A 201 11.05 -33.35 -18.44
CA ILE A 201 9.84 -32.60 -18.78
C ILE A 201 9.25 -31.89 -17.55
N ILE A 202 9.56 -32.36 -16.33
CA ILE A 202 8.97 -31.89 -15.08
C ILE A 202 9.85 -30.87 -14.32
N ASN A 203 11.09 -30.62 -14.76
CA ASN A 203 12.00 -29.70 -14.06
C ASN A 203 11.95 -28.26 -14.63
N PRO A 204 11.38 -27.27 -13.92
CA PRO A 204 11.28 -25.88 -14.40
C PRO A 204 12.65 -25.25 -14.70
N ILE A 205 13.72 -25.72 -14.06
CA ILE A 205 15.11 -25.27 -14.29
C ILE A 205 15.57 -25.59 -15.72
N HIS A 206 15.07 -26.66 -16.35
CA HIS A 206 15.51 -27.05 -17.68
C HIS A 206 14.84 -26.24 -18.81
N TRP A 207 13.56 -25.91 -18.66
CA TRP A 207 12.87 -24.96 -19.54
C TRP A 207 13.47 -23.56 -19.41
N PHE A 208 13.80 -23.17 -18.17
CA PHE A 208 14.49 -21.92 -17.87
C PHE A 208 15.88 -21.88 -18.51
N LYS A 209 16.72 -22.93 -18.41
CA LYS A 209 18.01 -23.01 -19.14
C LYS A 209 17.85 -22.88 -20.65
N LYS A 210 16.76 -23.40 -21.24
CA LYS A 210 16.48 -23.28 -22.68
C LYS A 210 16.04 -21.85 -23.06
N LEU A 211 15.37 -21.12 -22.16
CA LEU A 211 15.00 -19.70 -22.30
C LEU A 211 16.18 -18.73 -22.07
N VAL A 212 17.11 -19.08 -21.16
CA VAL A 212 18.29 -18.26 -20.78
C VAL A 212 19.32 -18.08 -21.90
N VAL A 213 19.36 -19.01 -22.86
CA VAL A 213 20.43 -19.12 -23.87
C VAL A 213 20.41 -18.02 -24.93
N ASN A 214 19.30 -17.30 -25.14
CA ASN A 214 19.23 -16.19 -26.12
C ASN A 214 18.66 -14.90 -25.49
N SER A 215 18.78 -13.78 -26.22
CA SER A 215 18.33 -12.40 -25.92
C SER A 215 16.89 -12.23 -25.34
N THR A 216 16.14 -13.32 -25.21
CA THR A 216 14.73 -13.40 -24.81
C THR A 216 14.45 -12.96 -23.37
N ILE A 217 15.34 -13.18 -22.39
CA ILE A 217 15.07 -12.76 -21.00
C ILE A 217 15.07 -11.25 -20.86
N SER A 218 16.09 -10.55 -21.39
CA SER A 218 16.14 -9.08 -21.32
C SER A 218 14.93 -8.44 -22.03
N PHE A 219 14.55 -9.01 -23.18
CA PHE A 219 13.33 -8.61 -23.90
C PHE A 219 12.05 -8.87 -23.10
N ALA A 220 11.91 -10.05 -22.50
CA ALA A 220 10.75 -10.42 -21.70
C ALA A 220 10.64 -9.58 -20.43
N THR A 221 11.74 -9.40 -19.68
CA THR A 221 11.81 -8.50 -18.53
C THR A 221 11.37 -7.09 -18.92
N ARG A 222 11.94 -6.53 -20.00
CA ARG A 222 11.54 -5.20 -20.48
C ARG A 222 10.05 -5.12 -20.80
N LYS A 223 9.49 -6.10 -21.49
CA LYS A 223 8.05 -6.12 -21.84
C LYS A 223 7.16 -6.25 -20.60
N ILE A 224 7.52 -7.12 -19.65
CA ILE A 224 6.79 -7.27 -18.38
C ILE A 224 6.85 -5.95 -17.59
N SER A 225 8.00 -5.31 -17.51
CA SER A 225 8.14 -4.01 -16.84
C SER A 225 7.26 -2.93 -17.46
N LEU A 226 7.17 -2.86 -18.79
CA LEU A 226 6.26 -1.92 -19.48
C LEU A 226 4.78 -2.21 -19.18
N ILE A 227 4.38 -3.49 -19.12
CA ILE A 227 3.02 -3.87 -18.73
C ILE A 227 2.75 -3.48 -17.27
N ILE A 228 3.72 -3.64 -16.37
CA ILE A 228 3.56 -3.24 -14.96
C ILE A 228 3.39 -1.73 -14.85
N ILE A 229 4.15 -0.94 -15.62
CA ILE A 229 3.98 0.53 -15.71
C ILE A 229 2.54 0.86 -16.15
N ASP A 230 2.05 0.23 -17.22
CA ASP A 230 0.65 0.43 -17.67
C ASP A 230 -0.39 0.10 -16.58
N ILE A 231 -0.19 -1.00 -15.85
CA ILE A 231 -1.09 -1.41 -14.78
C ILE A 231 -1.08 -0.40 -13.63
N VAL A 232 0.12 -0.01 -13.17
CA VAL A 232 0.28 0.92 -12.06
C VAL A 232 -0.32 2.27 -12.41
N ALA A 233 -0.12 2.75 -13.62
CA ALA A 233 -0.72 3.99 -14.08
C ALA A 233 -2.25 3.96 -14.07
N ASP A 234 -2.84 2.90 -14.63
CA ASP A 234 -4.29 2.75 -14.73
C ASP A 234 -4.93 2.60 -13.33
N GLU A 235 -4.35 1.81 -12.43
CA GLU A 235 -4.84 1.70 -11.06
C GLU A 235 -4.62 2.98 -10.26
N SER A 236 -3.51 3.69 -10.47
CA SER A 236 -3.29 5.01 -9.85
C SER A 236 -4.33 6.01 -10.33
N ASN A 237 -4.57 6.06 -11.64
CA ASN A 237 -5.55 6.96 -12.24
C ASN A 237 -6.95 6.74 -11.65
N LYS A 238 -7.39 5.49 -11.59
CA LYS A 238 -8.70 5.12 -11.02
C LYS A 238 -8.79 5.37 -9.50
N THR A 239 -7.69 5.18 -8.78
CA THR A 239 -7.63 5.36 -7.32
C THR A 239 -7.67 6.86 -6.97
N TYR A 240 -6.81 7.68 -7.58
CA TYR A 240 -6.78 9.10 -7.29
C TYR A 240 -7.99 9.87 -7.85
N SER A 241 -8.62 9.38 -8.93
CA SER A 241 -9.93 9.87 -9.41
C SER A 241 -11.13 9.42 -8.56
N LYS A 242 -10.89 8.57 -7.55
CA LYS A 242 -11.89 7.96 -6.66
C LYS A 242 -12.92 7.03 -7.32
N LYS A 243 -12.84 6.79 -8.63
CA LYS A 243 -13.78 5.94 -9.40
C LYS A 243 -13.89 4.50 -8.86
N ILE A 244 -12.79 3.93 -8.35
CA ILE A 244 -12.80 2.58 -7.74
C ILE A 244 -13.65 2.54 -6.46
N PHE A 245 -13.73 3.65 -5.73
CA PHE A 245 -14.35 3.70 -4.42
C PHE A 245 -15.86 3.87 -4.48
N ASP A 246 -16.41 4.57 -5.46
CA ASP A 246 -17.87 4.74 -5.58
C ASP A 246 -18.59 3.40 -5.79
N LYS A 247 -17.97 2.48 -6.54
CA LYS A 247 -18.50 1.13 -6.78
C LYS A 247 -18.38 0.22 -5.55
N GLU A 248 -17.32 0.37 -4.78
CA GLU A 248 -17.03 -0.44 -3.59
C GLU A 248 -17.79 0.05 -2.35
N LYS A 249 -17.95 1.37 -2.21
CA LYS A 249 -18.71 2.02 -1.14
C LYS A 249 -20.19 1.63 -1.22
N SER A 250 -20.78 1.63 -2.42
CA SER A 250 -22.16 1.19 -2.62
C SER A 250 -22.40 -0.27 -2.24
N ILE A 251 -21.42 -1.15 -2.49
CA ILE A 251 -21.50 -2.58 -2.08
C ILE A 251 -21.41 -2.70 -0.55
N ARG A 252 -20.44 -2.03 0.08
CA ARG A 252 -20.27 -2.06 1.54
C ARG A 252 -21.43 -1.40 2.30
N GLU A 253 -22.00 -0.32 1.79
CA GLU A 253 -23.17 0.34 2.40
C GLU A 253 -24.37 -0.62 2.42
N MET A 254 -24.62 -1.37 1.35
CA MET A 254 -25.67 -2.41 1.34
C MET A 254 -25.42 -3.53 2.35
N GLU A 255 -24.17 -3.97 2.53
CA GLU A 255 -23.81 -5.01 3.52
C GLU A 255 -23.93 -4.50 4.96
N ILE A 256 -23.54 -3.24 5.22
CA ILE A 256 -23.66 -2.63 6.54
C ILE A 256 -25.12 -2.36 6.88
N GLU A 257 -25.94 -1.89 5.93
CA GLU A 257 -27.39 -1.70 6.12
C GLU A 257 -28.06 -3.04 6.50
N GLN A 258 -27.66 -4.15 5.88
CA GLN A 258 -28.16 -5.48 6.22
C GLN A 258 -27.77 -5.91 7.63
N ILE A 259 -26.51 -5.66 8.04
CA ILE A 259 -26.05 -5.96 9.39
C ILE A 259 -26.76 -5.09 10.43
N LEU A 260 -27.01 -3.81 10.11
CA LEU A 260 -27.75 -2.90 10.99
C LEU A 260 -29.24 -3.29 11.09
N GLU A 261 -29.88 -3.70 9.99
CA GLU A 261 -31.24 -4.24 10.00
C GLU A 261 -31.36 -5.55 10.80
N GLU A 262 -30.32 -6.39 10.79
CA GLU A 262 -30.26 -7.61 11.61
C GLU A 262 -30.12 -7.26 13.10
N LEU A 263 -29.27 -6.29 13.44
CA LEU A 263 -29.11 -5.83 14.82
C LEU A 263 -30.36 -5.11 15.36
N GLU A 264 -31.06 -4.33 14.53
CA GLU A 264 -32.33 -3.68 14.91
C GLU A 264 -33.46 -4.70 15.13
N LYS A 265 -33.46 -5.82 14.40
CA LYS A 265 -34.41 -6.92 14.62
C LYS A 265 -34.08 -7.69 15.91
N GLU A 266 -32.80 -7.95 16.18
CA GLU A 266 -32.38 -8.58 17.44
C GLU A 266 -32.66 -7.72 18.68
N GLU A 267 -32.61 -6.39 18.55
CA GLU A 267 -32.97 -5.45 19.64
C GLU A 267 -34.50 -5.32 19.82
N GLN A 268 -35.31 -5.56 18.77
CA GLN A 268 -36.78 -5.58 18.87
C GLN A 268 -37.35 -6.91 19.38
N ASP A 269 -36.62 -8.01 19.23
CA ASP A 269 -37.00 -9.35 19.69
C ASP A 269 -36.49 -9.68 21.12
N ALA A 270 -35.79 -8.75 21.80
CA ALA A 270 -35.30 -8.84 23.18
C ALA A 270 -36.15 -8.04 24.19
#